data_AF-A0A2N9NWF9-F1
#
_entry.id   AF-A0A2N9NWF9-F1
#
_cell.length_a   1.000
_cell.length_b   1.000
_cell.length_c   1.000
_cell.angle_alpha   90.00
_cell.angle_beta   90.00
_cell.angle_gamma   90.00
#
_symmetry.space_group_name_H-M   'P 1'
#
loop_
_entity.id
_entity.type
_entity.pdbx_description
1 polymer ?
#
loop_
_entity_poly.entity_id
_entity_poly.type
_entity_poly.pdbx_seq_one_letter_code
_entity_poly.pdbx_strand_id
1 'polypeptide(L)'
;MLLTVAELKDLVVEIATRRFGVGEFRRRPLLLAVEAHILENGAWTPSDDEPRSSGGLKSEGEGAIDWAITRLLREGRLVDLGRDRWRLPASQP
;
A
#
# COMPACT_ATOMS: atom_id res chain seq x y z
N MET A 1 12.53 -1.51 -5.86
CA MET A 1 11.34 -2.36 -6.11
C MET A 1 11.23 -2.59 -7.60
N LEU A 2 10.88 -3.81 -8.04
CA LEU A 2 10.74 -4.12 -9.48
C LEU A 2 9.39 -3.71 -10.08
N LEU A 3 8.39 -3.47 -9.24
CA LEU A 3 7.05 -3.04 -9.66
C LEU A 3 7.05 -1.55 -10.06
N THR A 4 6.34 -1.24 -11.14
CA THR A 4 5.98 0.13 -11.47
C THR A 4 4.98 0.70 -10.47
N VAL A 5 4.81 2.02 -10.48
CA VAL A 5 3.80 2.71 -9.67
C VAL A 5 2.38 2.18 -9.94
N ALA A 6 2.04 1.90 -11.20
CA ALA A 6 0.71 1.42 -11.56
C ALA A 6 0.47 0.02 -10.99
N GLU A 7 1.42 -0.90 -11.17
CA GLU A 7 1.37 -2.26 -10.64
C GLU A 7 1.31 -2.26 -9.11
N LEU A 8 2.08 -1.39 -8.45
CA LEU A 8 2.03 -1.27 -7.00
C LEU A 8 0.65 -0.81 -6.51
N LYS A 9 0.01 0.14 -7.20
CA LYS A 9 -1.34 0.59 -6.85
C LYS A 9 -2.37 -0.53 -7.02
N ASP A 10 -2.30 -1.27 -8.12
CA ASP A 10 -3.22 -2.38 -8.37
C ASP A 10 -2.99 -3.51 -7.36
N LEU A 11 -1.74 -3.79 -7.00
CA LEU A 11 -1.40 -4.74 -5.95
C LEU A 11 -1.97 -4.32 -4.58
N VAL A 12 -1.85 -3.04 -4.21
CA VAL A 12 -2.42 -2.53 -2.94
C VAL A 12 -3.92 -2.77 -2.90
N VAL A 13 -4.63 -2.51 -4.00
CA VAL A 13 -6.08 -2.78 -4.09
C VAL A 13 -6.36 -4.27 -4.03
N GLU A 14 -5.62 -5.09 -4.76
CA GLU A 14 -5.77 -6.55 -4.75
C GLU A 14 -5.62 -7.12 -3.33
N ILE A 15 -4.58 -6.72 -2.60
CA ILE A 15 -4.33 -7.14 -1.22
C ILE A 15 -5.42 -6.61 -0.30
N ALA A 16 -5.86 -5.36 -0.47
CA ALA A 16 -6.99 -4.82 0.28
C ALA A 16 -8.24 -5.69 0.10
N THR A 17 -8.58 -6.04 -1.14
CA THR A 17 -9.73 -6.88 -1.49
C THR A 17 -9.61 -8.29 -0.95
N ARG A 18 -8.47 -8.96 -1.16
CA ARG A 18 -8.27 -10.36 -0.77
C ARG A 18 -8.19 -10.55 0.74
N ARG A 19 -7.54 -9.63 1.46
CA ARG A 19 -7.21 -9.81 2.89
C ARG A 19 -8.18 -9.11 3.84
N PHE A 20 -8.82 -8.02 3.41
CA PHE A 20 -9.70 -7.22 4.26
C PHE A 20 -11.13 -7.12 3.71
N GLY A 21 -11.33 -7.40 2.43
CA GLY A 21 -12.65 -7.40 1.79
C GLY A 21 -13.30 -6.02 1.76
N VAL A 22 -14.63 -6.00 1.84
CA VAL A 22 -15.45 -4.77 1.85
C VAL A 22 -15.51 -4.09 3.24
N GLY A 23 -14.84 -4.68 4.24
CA GLY A 23 -14.82 -4.17 5.61
C GLY A 23 -13.88 -2.98 5.80
N GLU A 24 -13.93 -2.42 7.01
CA GLU A 24 -12.95 -1.43 7.45
C GLU A 24 -11.64 -2.11 7.84
N PHE A 25 -10.52 -1.53 7.42
CA PHE A 25 -9.18 -1.95 7.79
C PHE A 25 -8.32 -0.77 8.21
N ARG A 26 -7.19 -1.06 8.85
CA ARG A 26 -6.21 -0.04 9.25
C ARG A 26 -5.12 0.12 8.19
N ARG A 27 -4.50 1.29 8.10
CA ARG A 27 -3.44 1.56 7.11
C ARG A 27 -2.21 0.70 7.32
N ARG A 28 -1.72 0.59 8.56
CA ARG A 28 -0.48 -0.13 8.87
C ARG A 28 -0.58 -1.63 8.54
N PRO A 29 -1.66 -2.35 8.87
CA PRO A 29 -1.86 -3.73 8.42
C PRO A 29 -1.91 -3.89 6.91
N LEU A 30 -2.53 -2.96 6.16
CA LEU A 30 -2.52 -3.01 4.70
C LEU A 30 -1.09 -2.85 4.16
N LEU A 31 -0.35 -1.86 4.67
CA LEU A 31 1.04 -1.61 4.27
C LEU A 31 1.92 -2.86 4.48
N LEU A 32 1.86 -3.46 5.68
CA LEU A 32 2.63 -4.65 6.02
C LEU A 32 2.22 -5.87 5.16
N ALA A 33 0.93 -5.99 4.82
CA ALA A 33 0.46 -7.06 3.95
C ALA A 33 0.98 -6.92 2.51
N VAL A 34 1.06 -5.68 2.00
CA VAL A 34 1.63 -5.40 0.67
C VAL A 34 3.13 -5.65 0.68
N GLU A 35 3.85 -5.15 1.68
CA GLU A 35 5.29 -5.38 1.84
C GLU A 35 5.62 -6.87 1.90
N ALA A 36 4.92 -7.63 2.75
CA ALA A 36 5.09 -9.08 2.84
C ALA A 36 4.87 -9.77 1.49
N HIS A 37 3.84 -9.37 0.74
CA HIS A 37 3.59 -9.93 -0.58
C HIS A 37 4.70 -9.63 -1.58
N ILE A 38 5.26 -8.42 -1.59
CA ILE A 38 6.37 -8.06 -2.49
C ILE A 38 7.63 -8.85 -2.13
N LEU A 39 7.91 -9.01 -0.84
CA LEU A 39 9.02 -9.84 -0.33
C LEU A 39 8.86 -11.31 -0.75
N GLU A 40 7.69 -11.90 -0.54
CA GLU A 40 7.37 -13.29 -0.89
C GLU A 40 7.50 -13.56 -2.40
N ASN A 41 7.22 -12.58 -3.25
CA ASN A 41 7.29 -12.69 -4.71
C ASN A 41 8.65 -12.26 -5.29
N GLY A 42 9.63 -11.91 -4.45
CA GLY A 42 10.97 -11.52 -4.90
C GLY A 42 11.03 -10.21 -5.70
N ALA A 43 10.01 -9.36 -5.58
CA ALA A 43 9.96 -8.05 -6.24
C ALA A 43 10.57 -6.91 -5.39
N TRP A 44 10.99 -7.24 -4.15
CA TRP A 44 11.74 -6.37 -3.24
C TRP A 44 13.23 -6.41 -3.58
N THR A 45 13.86 -5.24 -3.62
CA THR A 45 15.28 -5.04 -3.97
C THR A 45 16.03 -4.41 -2.79
N PRO A 46 17.36 -4.56 -2.69
CA PRO A 46 18.12 -3.98 -1.57
C PRO A 46 17.96 -2.47 -1.39
N SER A 47 17.74 -1.71 -2.46
CA SER A 47 17.47 -0.27 -2.38
C SER A 47 16.13 0.03 -1.68
N ASP A 48 15.18 -0.90 -1.67
CA ASP A 48 13.92 -0.72 -0.94
C ASP A 48 14.10 -0.73 0.58
N ASP A 49 15.21 -1.28 1.08
CA ASP A 49 15.60 -1.24 2.49
C ASP A 49 16.35 0.05 2.86
N GLU A 50 16.80 0.83 1.86
CA GLU A 50 17.53 2.07 2.11
C GLU A 50 16.62 3.11 2.78
N PRO A 51 17.13 3.88 3.74
CA PRO A 51 16.34 4.91 4.40
C PRO A 51 16.00 6.03 3.42
N ARG A 52 14.73 6.43 3.37
CA ARG A 52 14.30 7.55 2.53
C ARG A 52 14.88 8.85 3.10
N SER A 53 15.77 9.49 2.35
CA SER A 53 16.51 10.70 2.75
C SER A 53 15.63 11.95 2.84
N SER A 54 14.69 12.00 3.80
CA SER A 54 14.11 13.22 4.39
C SER A 54 13.05 12.86 5.44
N GLY A 55 13.45 12.82 6.72
CA GLY A 55 12.53 13.05 7.84
C GLY A 55 11.93 11.84 8.57
N GLY A 56 12.33 10.59 8.30
CA GLY A 56 11.86 9.46 9.11
C GLY A 56 12.51 8.12 8.77
N LEU A 57 12.49 7.20 9.74
CA LEU A 57 13.02 5.82 9.70
C LEU A 57 12.35 4.88 8.68
N LYS A 58 11.66 5.41 7.67
CA LYS A 58 10.98 4.60 6.66
C LYS A 58 11.95 4.25 5.54
N SER A 59 11.93 2.99 5.14
CA SER A 59 12.66 2.53 3.96
C SER A 59 12.05 3.08 2.67
N GLU A 60 12.80 3.07 1.56
CA GLU A 60 12.30 3.51 0.26
C GLU A 60 11.07 2.70 -0.18
N GLY A 61 11.10 1.38 0.03
CA GLY A 61 10.00 0.49 -0.31
C GLY A 61 8.75 0.76 0.53
N GLU A 62 8.91 0.94 1.85
CA GLU A 62 7.79 1.34 2.72
C GLU A 62 7.21 2.69 2.27
N GLY A 63 8.08 3.64 1.90
CA GLY A 63 7.69 4.94 1.36
C GLY A 63 6.93 4.84 0.04
N ALA A 64 7.30 3.92 -0.85
CA ALA A 64 6.62 3.69 -2.12
C ALA A 64 5.20 3.13 -1.90
N ILE A 65 5.05 2.13 -1.03
CA ILE A 65 3.74 1.55 -0.67
C ILE A 65 2.84 2.63 -0.05
N ASP A 66 3.37 3.38 0.92
CA ASP A 66 2.63 4.44 1.60
C ASP A 66 2.20 5.56 0.63
N TRP A 67 3.05 5.90 -0.34
CA TRP A 67 2.72 6.84 -1.41
C TRP A 67 1.64 6.29 -2.34
N ALA A 68 1.69 5.00 -2.70
CA ALA A 68 0.66 4.35 -3.52
C ALA A 68 -0.71 4.37 -2.83
N ILE A 69 -0.78 4.06 -1.53
CA ILE A 69 -2.00 4.17 -0.72
C ILE A 69 -2.54 5.61 -0.75
N THR A 70 -1.66 6.60 -0.60
CA THR A 70 -2.03 8.02 -0.64
C THR A 70 -2.56 8.44 -2.01
N ARG A 71 -2.01 7.88 -3.10
CA ARG A 71 -2.52 8.11 -4.47
C ARG A 71 -3.88 7.48 -4.68
N LEU A 72 -4.08 6.25 -4.23
CA LEU A 72 -5.37 5.55 -4.32
C LEU A 72 -6.48 6.28 -3.57
N LEU A 73 -6.18 6.92 -2.43
CA LEU A 73 -7.10 7.82 -1.75
C LEU A 73 -7.54 8.98 -2.67
N ARG A 74 -6.59 9.66 -3.31
CA ARG A 74 -6.86 10.79 -4.22
C ARG A 74 -7.63 10.36 -5.47
N GLU A 75 -7.42 9.13 -5.92
CA GLU A 75 -8.11 8.52 -7.06
C GLU A 75 -9.50 7.96 -6.69
N GLY A 76 -9.89 7.99 -5.41
CA GLY A 76 -11.16 7.43 -4.93
C GLY A 76 -11.21 5.89 -4.93
N ARG A 77 -10.07 5.23 -5.14
CA ARG A 77 -9.93 3.76 -5.12
C ARG A 77 -9.71 3.21 -3.70
N LEU A 78 -9.42 4.09 -2.75
CA LEU A 78 -9.46 3.84 -1.30
C LEU A 78 -10.22 4.99 -0.63
N VAL A 79 -10.87 4.70 0.49
CA VAL A 79 -11.59 5.69 1.28
C VAL A 79 -11.00 5.74 2.68
N ASP A 80 -10.59 6.94 3.11
CA ASP A 80 -10.21 7.24 4.50
C ASP A 80 -11.46 7.69 5.28
N LEU A 81 -11.81 6.94 6.32
CA LEU A 81 -12.93 7.20 7.22
C LEU A 81 -12.50 7.95 8.49
N GLY A 82 -11.25 8.38 8.55
CA GLY A 82 -10.61 9.01 9.70
C GLY A 82 -10.24 8.01 10.80
N ARG A 83 -9.40 8.47 11.74
CA ARG A 83 -8.89 7.67 12.87
C ARG A 83 -8.24 6.34 12.44
N ASP A 84 -7.45 6.39 11.36
CA ASP A 84 -6.76 5.23 10.78
C ASP A 84 -7.72 4.11 10.31
N ARG A 85 -8.96 4.45 9.97
CA ARG A 85 -9.91 3.51 9.36
C ARG A 85 -10.01 3.78 7.88
N TRP A 86 -9.83 2.71 7.10
CA TRP A 86 -9.78 2.72 5.65
C TRP A 86 -10.72 1.65 5.12
N ARG A 87 -11.20 1.81 3.89
CA ARG A 87 -11.96 0.78 3.20
C ARG A 87 -11.82 0.89 1.69
N LEU A 88 -12.23 -0.14 0.99
CA LEU A 88 -12.52 -0.07 -0.44
C LEU A 88 -13.82 0.74 -0.69
N PRO A 89 -13.92 1.46 -1.81
CA PRO A 89 -15.18 2.09 -2.21
C PRO A 89 -16.26 1.02 -2.44
N ALA A 90 -17.51 1.35 -2.10
CA ALA A 90 -18.65 0.42 -2.22
C ALA A 90 -18.95 -0.01 -3.66
N SER A 91 -18.52 0.80 -4.63
CA SER A 91 -18.59 0.51 -6.05
C SER A 91 -17.15 0.41 -6.58
N GLN A 92 -16.55 -0.76 -6.48
CA GLN A 92 -15.46 -1.08 -7.40
C GLN A 92 -16.10 -1.50 -8.73
N PRO A 93 -15.78 -0.87 -9.87
CA PRO A 93 -16.23 -1.34 -11.17
C PRO A 93 -15.70 -2.73 -11.48
#